data_AF-A0A060CNC7-F1
#
_entry.id   AF-A0A060CNC7-F1
#
_cell.length_a   1.000
_cell.length_b   1.000
_cell.length_c   1.000
_cell.angle_alpha   90.00
_cell.angle_beta   90.00
_cell.angle_gamma   90.00
#
_symmetry.space_group_name_H-M   'P 1'
#
loop_
_entity.id
_entity.type
_entity.pdbx_description
1 polymer ?
#
loop_
_entity_poly.entity_id
_entity_poly.type
_entity_poly.pdbx_seq_one_letter_code
_entity_poly.pdbx_strand_id
1 'polypeptide(L)'
;LDSSINNYIFNCTFDTNDDCIAIKSGKNPEGFYINKPSRRVYISYCSFIQGHGISIGSEMSGGVEDVIIRGLYSWASKVWHAN
;
A
#
# COMPACT_ATOMS: atom_id res chain seq x y z
N LEU A 1 -4.54 1.73 3.99
CA LEU A 1 -5.87 2.04 3.40
C LEU A 1 -6.73 0.80 3.56
N ASP A 2 -7.90 0.90 4.19
CA ASP A 2 -8.77 -0.27 4.40
C ASP A 2 -10.23 0.09 4.09
N SER A 3 -10.83 -0.65 3.15
CA SER A 3 -12.24 -0.55 2.78
C SER A 3 -12.71 0.90 2.57
N SER A 4 -11.89 1.68 1.84
CA SER A 4 -11.98 3.14 1.72
C SER A 4 -11.91 3.61 0.27
N ILE A 5 -12.46 4.79 0.01
CA ILE A 5 -12.72 5.29 -1.34
C ILE A 5 -12.21 6.72 -1.51
N ASN A 6 -11.68 7.05 -2.69
CA ASN A 6 -11.15 8.39 -3.01
C ASN A 6 -9.97 8.80 -2.11
N ASN A 7 -8.94 7.96 -2.04
CA ASN A 7 -7.74 8.27 -1.27
C ASN A 7 -6.67 8.86 -2.18
N TYR A 8 -6.01 9.94 -1.74
CA TYR A 8 -4.82 10.48 -2.39
C TYR A 8 -3.66 10.55 -1.41
N ILE A 9 -2.55 9.87 -1.74
CA ILE A 9 -1.29 9.95 -1.01
C ILE A 9 -0.29 10.61 -1.95
N PHE A 10 0.21 11.79 -1.57
CA PHE A 10 1.02 12.62 -2.45
C PHE A 10 2.19 13.24 -1.71
N ASN A 11 3.38 13.16 -2.31
CA ASN A 11 4.59 13.84 -1.82
C ASN A 11 4.91 13.52 -0.35
N CYS A 12 4.77 12.25 0.03
CA CYS A 12 5.06 11.77 1.36
C CYS A 12 6.38 10.99 1.38
N THR A 13 7.07 11.02 2.52
CA THR A 13 8.23 10.18 2.79
C THR A 13 7.87 9.13 3.83
N PHE A 14 8.20 7.87 3.56
CA PHE A 14 7.94 6.74 4.44
C PHE A 14 9.25 6.10 4.90
N ASP A 15 9.34 5.84 6.19
CA ASP A 15 10.38 5.08 6.87
C ASP A 15 9.66 4.07 7.77
N THR A 16 9.49 2.86 7.25
CA THR A 16 8.70 1.81 7.90
C THR A 16 9.49 0.51 7.99
N ASN A 17 9.16 -0.33 8.96
CA ASN A 17 9.79 -1.64 9.11
C ASN A 17 9.08 -2.77 8.31
N ASP A 18 7.95 -2.44 7.71
CA ASP A 18 7.14 -3.34 6.87
C ASP A 18 6.64 -2.53 5.65
N ASP A 19 5.48 -2.83 5.09
CA ASP A 19 4.84 -2.07 4.02
C ASP A 19 4.80 -0.56 4.32
N CYS A 20 5.36 0.26 3.41
CA CYS A 20 5.24 1.71 3.48
C CYS A 20 3.79 2.14 3.27
N ILE A 21 3.08 1.48 2.36
CA ILE A 21 1.64 1.67 2.13
C ILE A 21 0.99 0.30 1.91
N ALA A 22 0.12 -0.10 2.83
CA ALA A 22 -0.73 -1.28 2.66
C ALA A 22 -2.15 -0.90 2.21
N ILE A 23 -2.66 -1.53 1.16
CA ILE A 23 -4.04 -1.42 0.69
C ILE A 23 -4.77 -2.72 0.99
N LYS A 24 -5.80 -2.64 1.83
CA LYS A 24 -6.59 -3.76 2.35
C LYS A 24 -8.09 -3.52 2.14
N SER A 25 -8.89 -4.55 2.28
CA SER A 25 -10.36 -4.50 2.18
C SER A 25 -11.03 -5.64 2.96
N GLY A 26 -10.56 -5.87 4.19
CA GLY A 26 -11.08 -6.92 5.06
C GLY A 26 -10.59 -8.33 4.71
N LYS A 27 -10.81 -9.26 5.64
CA LYS A 27 -10.24 -10.60 5.64
C LYS A 27 -11.32 -11.67 5.61
N ASN A 28 -11.09 -12.76 4.88
CA ASN A 28 -11.83 -14.01 5.00
C ASN A 28 -13.36 -13.79 4.84
N PRO A 29 -14.27 -14.68 5.31
CA PRO A 29 -15.68 -14.51 5.07
C PRO A 29 -16.22 -13.15 5.54
N GLU A 30 -15.71 -12.58 6.62
CA GLU A 30 -16.15 -11.27 7.12
C GLU A 30 -15.92 -10.18 6.07
N GLY A 31 -14.72 -10.12 5.49
CA GLY A 31 -14.40 -9.17 4.42
C GLY A 31 -15.25 -9.40 3.16
N PHE A 32 -15.50 -10.67 2.81
CA PHE A 32 -16.37 -11.03 1.71
C PHE A 32 -17.83 -10.61 1.94
N TYR A 33 -18.37 -10.82 3.14
CA TYR A 33 -19.76 -10.47 3.48
C TYR A 33 -19.98 -8.96 3.60
N ILE A 34 -19.01 -8.24 4.18
CA ILE A 34 -19.05 -6.77 4.22
C ILE A 34 -18.97 -6.20 2.80
N ASN A 35 -18.22 -6.86 1.91
CA ASN A 35 -18.13 -6.55 0.48
C ASN A 35 -17.83 -5.06 0.21
N LYS A 36 -16.91 -4.48 0.99
CA LYS A 36 -16.56 -3.07 0.90
C LYS A 36 -15.14 -2.93 0.35
N PRO A 37 -14.98 -2.61 -0.95
CA PRO A 37 -13.66 -2.54 -1.56
C PRO A 37 -12.89 -1.31 -1.11
N SER A 38 -11.56 -1.40 -1.17
CA SER A 38 -10.71 -0.21 -1.31
C SER A 38 -10.64 0.17 -2.79
N ARG A 39 -11.07 1.39 -3.14
CA ARG A 39 -11.12 1.82 -4.55
C ARG A 39 -10.82 3.28 -4.79
N ARG A 40 -10.34 3.60 -6.00
CA ARG A 40 -9.96 4.97 -6.39
C ARG A 40 -8.86 5.50 -5.49
N VAL A 41 -7.76 4.76 -5.47
CA VAL A 41 -6.57 5.07 -4.68
C VAL A 41 -5.52 5.63 -5.62
N TYR A 42 -5.07 6.84 -5.34
CA TYR A 42 -4.02 7.51 -6.09
C TYR A 42 -2.81 7.71 -5.19
N ILE A 43 -1.64 7.21 -5.60
CA ILE A 43 -0.39 7.34 -4.86
C ILE A 43 0.64 7.94 -5.80
N SER A 44 1.22 9.08 -5.43
CA SER A 44 2.20 9.72 -6.31
C SER A 44 3.29 10.52 -5.61
N TYR A 45 4.46 10.58 -6.24
CA TYR A 45 5.61 11.39 -5.80
C TYR A 45 6.07 11.08 -4.38
N CYS A 46 5.91 9.83 -3.93
CA CYS A 46 6.31 9.42 -2.59
C CYS A 46 7.74 8.85 -2.58
N SER A 47 8.44 9.05 -1.47
CA SER A 47 9.79 8.52 -1.22
C SER A 47 9.75 7.43 -0.14
N PHE A 48 10.37 6.28 -0.40
CA PHE A 48 10.53 5.21 0.59
C PHE A 48 12.00 5.12 1.01
N ILE A 49 12.27 5.35 2.29
CA ILE A 49 13.62 5.26 2.90
C ILE A 49 13.94 3.81 3.23
N GLN A 50 13.02 3.15 3.93
CA GLN A 50 13.04 1.71 4.21
C GLN A 50 11.60 1.18 4.31
N GLY A 51 11.45 -0.14 4.18
CA GLY A 51 10.18 -0.86 4.20
C GLY A 51 9.98 -1.73 2.96
N HIS A 52 8.86 -2.44 2.91
CA HIS A 52 8.51 -3.34 1.80
C HIS A 52 7.86 -2.64 0.59
N GLY A 53 7.75 -1.30 0.63
CA GLY A 53 7.17 -0.51 -0.44
C GLY A 53 5.64 -0.47 -0.37
N ILE A 54 4.96 -0.74 -1.48
CA ILE A 54 3.49 -0.76 -1.53
C ILE A 54 3.01 -2.19 -1.65
N SER A 55 2.10 -2.58 -0.76
CA SER A 55 1.46 -3.89 -0.77
C SER A 55 -0.04 -3.76 -0.94
N ILE A 56 -0.61 -4.65 -1.75
CA ILE A 56 -2.06 -4.84 -1.89
C ILE A 56 -2.39 -6.18 -1.24
N GLY A 57 -3.05 -6.14 -0.08
CA GLY A 57 -3.38 -7.30 0.74
C GLY A 57 -2.55 -7.42 2.02
N SER A 58 -2.47 -8.60 2.65
CA SER A 58 -3.14 -9.85 2.24
C SER A 58 -4.66 -9.85 2.48
N GLU A 59 -5.15 -9.06 3.43
CA GLU A 59 -6.58 -8.88 3.71
C GLU A 59 -7.27 -8.08 2.61
N MET A 60 -7.75 -8.77 1.56
CA MET A 60 -8.32 -8.17 0.35
C MET A 60 -9.67 -8.78 -0.07
N SER A 61 -10.37 -9.42 0.86
CA SER A 61 -11.59 -10.21 0.56
C SER A 61 -12.78 -9.37 0.11
N GLY A 62 -12.82 -8.09 0.46
CA GLY A 62 -13.82 -7.12 -0.03
C GLY A 62 -13.47 -6.50 -1.39
N GLY A 63 -12.32 -6.86 -1.98
CA GLY A 63 -11.86 -6.38 -3.29
C GLY A 63 -10.97 -5.14 -3.22
N VAL A 64 -10.05 -5.00 -4.17
CA VAL A 64 -9.24 -3.81 -4.39
C VAL A 64 -9.25 -3.48 -5.88
N GLU A 65 -9.67 -2.27 -6.24
CA GLU A 65 -9.84 -1.85 -7.64
C GLU A 65 -9.46 -0.38 -7.85
N ASP A 66 -9.15 0.01 -9.08
CA ASP A 66 -8.78 1.40 -9.45
C ASP A 66 -7.70 2.01 -8.53
N VAL A 67 -6.50 1.40 -8.57
CA VAL A 67 -5.30 1.85 -7.87
C VAL A 67 -4.30 2.35 -8.88
N ILE A 68 -3.92 3.63 -8.78
CA ILE A 68 -2.94 4.27 -9.65
C ILE A 68 -1.74 4.71 -8.81
N ILE A 69 -0.56 4.22 -9.19
CA ILE A 69 0.71 4.49 -8.52
C ILE A 69 1.67 5.08 -9.56
N ARG A 70 2.26 6.24 -9.30
CA ARG A 70 3.22 6.88 -10.23
C ARG A 70 4.27 7.74 -9.54
N GLY A 71 5.48 7.78 -10.11
CA GLY A 71 6.55 8.64 -9.61
C GLY A 71 6.98 8.29 -8.18
N LEU A 72 7.24 7.01 -7.90
CA LEU A 72 7.83 6.61 -6.62
C LEU A 72 9.35 6.73 -6.66
N TYR A 73 9.93 7.11 -5.53
CA TYR A 73 11.37 7.16 -5.32
C TYR A 73 11.71 6.18 -4.19
N SER A 74 12.56 5.20 -4.46
CA SER A 74 13.08 4.30 -3.43
C SER A 74 14.55 4.61 -3.20
N TRP A 75 14.90 4.92 -1.96
CA TRP A 75 16.28 5.05 -1.56
C TRP A 75 16.76 3.65 -1.19
N ALA A 76 17.31 2.92 -2.16
CA ALA A 76 17.90 1.62 -1.91
C ALA A 76 19.14 1.79 -1.01
N SER A 77 18.96 1.78 0.32
CA SER A 77 20.05 1.72 1.29
C SER A 77 20.03 0.38 2.01
N LYS A 78 20.68 -0.63 1.41
CA LYS A 78 21.50 -1.68 2.05
C LYS A 78 22.02 -2.67 1.00
N VAL A 79 23.23 -2.43 0.51
CA VAL A 79 24.09 -3.55 0.07
C VAL A 79 24.52 -4.26 1.35
N TRP A 80 23.97 -5.44 1.62
CA TRP A 80 24.47 -6.31 2.69
C TRP A 80 25.73 -7.01 2.16
N HIS A 81 26.91 -6.62 2.64
CA HIS A 81 28.06 -7.51 2.62
C HIS A 81 27.94 -8.44 3.83
N ALA A 82 27.64 -9.71 3.57
CA ALA A 82 27.88 -10.77 4.55
C ALA A 82 29.39 -11.03 4.56
N ASN A 83 30.05 -10.78 5.70
CA ASN A 83 31.36 -11.35 6.00
C ASN A 83 31.15 -12.70 6.67
#